data_AF-A0A854Q2F5-F1
#
_entry.id   AF-A0A854Q2F5-F1
#
_cell.length_a   1.000
_cell.length_b   1.000
_cell.length_c   1.000
_cell.angle_alpha   90.00
_cell.angle_beta   90.00
_cell.angle_gamma   90.00
#
_symmetry.space_group_name_H-M   'P 1'
#
loop_
_entity.id
_entity.type
_entity.pdbx_description
1 polymer ?
#
loop_
_entity_poly.entity_id
_entity_poly.type
_entity_poly.pdbx_seq_one_letter_code
_entity_poly.pdbx_strand_id
1 'polypeptide(L)'
;MPHVRKQEYKVPSKEYELEYVEVIQRHHKRTPYASNTFFKEDISWDCSEEGPYHYAKDANGLNTAPVYWQAQANTRNPFEYTVGPGFLNSTCQFPSITSQGLDDAYIHGKDLRGVYHDKLKFLPNKGEKDKYKFRVTNNVITSQTLSGLVKGLFPGGHEYDAWIQSDSWDSLEPAISCALKNTVASAITDISSEWGVHLNSSLALRERFYNVSGIEWDDDAGWSTTWDHAYDNLSAKQCHGKPLPCSLNNTAICTPQEDADAIYRLGNYEYAYKWRMAENSTLYSALTMGAWFIELQDHINGKIDGSNNVKYFHNFAHDGSISPVLGVLQIDKPMWPGMGTEVVFELWKKKKTSSSPSSSPYFIRVLLSGQPLETSTPLGTLDMVPWDEFERYLNETIPEDLVGMCARG
;
A
#
# COMPACT_ATOMS: atom_id res chain seq x y z
N MET A 1 12.30 -2.50 5.27
CA MET A 1 11.74 -3.67 4.58
C MET A 1 12.68 -4.08 3.45
N PRO A 2 12.64 -5.31 2.91
CA PRO A 2 13.32 -5.61 1.65
C PRO A 2 12.70 -4.80 0.52
N HIS A 3 13.52 -4.31 -0.39
CA HIS A 3 13.14 -3.51 -1.55
C HIS A 3 13.95 -4.01 -2.75
N VAL A 4 13.57 -3.62 -3.96
CA VAL A 4 14.43 -3.69 -5.14
C VAL A 4 15.69 -2.88 -4.84
N ARG A 5 16.76 -3.59 -4.48
CA ARG A 5 18.04 -3.00 -4.09
C ARG A 5 19.21 -3.71 -4.76
N LYS A 6 20.28 -2.95 -4.98
CA LYS A 6 21.45 -3.38 -5.75
C LYS A 6 22.06 -4.71 -5.29
N GLN A 7 22.04 -4.95 -3.98
CA GLN A 7 22.64 -6.11 -3.33
C GLN A 7 22.01 -7.43 -3.78
N GLU A 8 20.68 -7.52 -3.84
CA GLU A 8 19.97 -8.76 -4.16
C GLU A 8 19.45 -8.83 -5.60
N TYR A 9 19.35 -7.68 -6.28
CA TYR A 9 18.76 -7.63 -7.62
C TYR A 9 19.53 -8.48 -8.64
N LYS A 10 18.87 -9.45 -9.25
CA LYS A 10 19.43 -10.27 -10.33
C LYS A 10 19.14 -9.62 -11.67
N VAL A 11 20.21 -9.25 -12.39
CA VAL A 11 20.10 -8.67 -13.74
C VAL A 11 19.75 -9.80 -14.72
N PRO A 12 18.69 -9.68 -15.52
CA PRO A 12 18.40 -10.65 -16.59
C PRO A 12 19.55 -10.83 -17.58
N SER A 13 19.48 -11.91 -18.36
CA SER A 13 20.45 -12.20 -19.44
C SER A 13 20.62 -10.99 -20.38
N LYS A 14 21.84 -10.80 -20.92
CA LYS A 14 22.18 -9.69 -21.84
C LYS A 14 21.37 -9.69 -23.15
N GLU A 15 20.68 -10.78 -23.44
CA GLU A 15 19.75 -10.89 -24.56
C GLU A 15 18.46 -10.08 -24.35
N TYR A 16 18.17 -9.66 -23.11
CA TYR A 16 17.02 -8.84 -22.78
C TYR A 16 17.42 -7.37 -22.55
N GLU A 17 16.54 -6.47 -22.94
CA GLU A 17 16.65 -5.02 -22.75
C GLU A 17 15.43 -4.52 -21.98
N LEU A 18 15.64 -3.72 -20.94
CA LEU A 18 14.56 -3.17 -20.13
C LEU A 18 13.92 -1.99 -20.86
N GLU A 19 12.61 -2.05 -21.06
CA GLU A 19 11.83 -1.06 -21.82
C GLU A 19 11.00 -0.15 -20.92
N TYR A 20 10.40 -0.72 -19.87
CA TYR A 20 9.47 -0.02 -18.97
C TYR A 20 9.52 -0.58 -17.55
N VAL A 21 9.32 0.29 -16.57
CA VAL A 21 9.17 -0.07 -15.16
C VAL A 21 7.96 0.67 -14.59
N GLU A 22 7.02 -0.08 -14.03
CA GLU A 22 5.93 0.47 -13.22
C GLU A 22 5.95 -0.11 -11.82
N VAL A 23 5.97 0.76 -10.83
CA VAL A 23 5.99 0.40 -9.40
C VAL A 23 4.65 0.75 -8.79
N ILE A 24 4.12 -0.12 -7.94
CA ILE A 24 3.11 0.24 -6.95
C ILE A 24 3.66 -0.09 -5.56
N GLN A 25 3.60 0.86 -4.64
CA GLN A 25 4.09 0.66 -3.27
C GLN A 25 3.09 1.12 -2.23
N ARG A 26 3.10 0.48 -1.05
CA ARG A 26 2.44 1.00 0.15
C ARG A 26 3.23 2.19 0.69
N HIS A 27 2.53 3.17 1.27
CA HIS A 27 3.13 4.23 2.06
C HIS A 27 4.08 3.69 3.17
N HIS A 28 4.95 4.55 3.70
CA HIS A 28 5.91 4.20 4.75
C HIS A 28 5.35 4.43 6.17
N LYS A 29 6.22 4.34 7.20
CA LYS A 29 5.84 4.52 8.62
C LYS A 29 5.01 5.79 8.83
N ARG A 30 3.96 5.64 9.61
CA ARG A 30 3.02 6.70 9.98
C ARG A 30 2.54 6.54 11.42
N THR A 31 1.90 7.58 11.93
CA THR A 31 0.99 7.46 13.08
C THR A 31 -0.19 6.51 12.74
N PRO A 32 -0.86 5.91 13.74
CA PRO A 32 -2.05 5.10 13.49
C PRO A 32 -3.19 5.96 12.89
N TYR A 33 -4.20 5.31 12.32
CA TYR A 33 -5.44 6.02 11.97
C TYR A 33 -6.16 6.50 13.23
N ALA A 34 -6.83 7.66 13.16
CA ALA A 34 -7.58 8.20 14.29
C ALA A 34 -8.69 7.25 14.77
N SER A 35 -9.38 6.57 13.84
CA SER A 35 -10.39 5.54 14.13
C SER A 35 -9.84 4.30 14.83
N ASN A 36 -8.52 4.10 14.77
CA ASN A 36 -7.83 2.95 15.33
C ASN A 36 -7.12 3.33 16.63
N THR A 37 -7.55 4.40 17.29
CA THR A 37 -7.03 4.81 18.59
C THR A 37 -7.99 4.40 19.70
N PHE A 38 -7.46 4.09 20.89
CA PHE A 38 -8.31 3.90 22.05
C PHE A 38 -9.00 5.22 22.38
N PHE A 39 -10.14 5.17 23.10
CA PHE A 39 -10.81 6.38 23.56
C PHE A 39 -9.82 7.34 24.24
N LYS A 40 -8.89 6.78 25.03
CA LYS A 40 -7.76 7.50 25.58
C LYS A 40 -6.54 6.58 25.64
N GLU A 41 -5.42 7.07 25.17
CA GLU A 41 -4.15 6.35 25.10
C GLU A 41 -3.24 6.75 26.27
N ASP A 42 -2.35 5.84 26.67
CA ASP A 42 -1.43 6.00 27.81
C ASP A 42 -0.06 6.60 27.43
N ILE A 43 0.18 6.76 26.13
CA ILE A 43 1.40 7.36 25.58
C ILE A 43 1.09 8.62 24.77
N SER A 44 2.14 9.37 24.40
CA SER A 44 2.02 10.53 23.52
C SER A 44 2.69 10.31 22.16
N TRP A 45 2.23 11.09 21.19
CA TRP A 45 2.90 11.31 19.90
C TRP A 45 3.28 12.78 19.79
N ASP A 46 4.55 13.05 19.51
CA ASP A 46 5.03 14.42 19.35
C ASP A 46 5.53 14.60 17.91
N CYS A 47 4.81 15.44 17.18
CA CYS A 47 5.11 15.88 15.83
C CYS A 47 5.50 17.37 15.80
N SER A 48 5.93 17.93 16.93
CA SER A 48 6.46 19.29 16.96
C SER A 48 7.69 19.32 16.07
N GLU A 49 7.70 20.19 15.05
CA GLU A 49 8.75 20.29 14.01
C GLU A 49 8.70 19.24 12.89
N GLU A 50 7.67 18.39 12.85
CA GLU A 50 7.39 17.54 11.69
C GLU A 50 5.93 17.68 11.22
N GLY A 51 5.66 17.19 10.01
CA GLY A 51 4.32 17.15 9.44
C GLY A 51 4.25 17.64 8.00
N PRO A 52 3.12 17.37 7.34
CA PRO A 52 2.90 17.81 5.97
C PRO A 52 2.85 19.32 5.83
N TYR A 53 3.43 19.80 4.74
CA TYR A 53 3.22 21.15 4.29
C TYR A 53 1.88 21.29 3.55
N HIS A 54 1.14 22.35 3.87
CA HIS A 54 -0.16 22.77 3.31
C HIS A 54 -0.08 24.22 2.80
N TYR A 55 0.55 24.40 1.65
CA TYR A 55 0.62 25.70 0.97
C TYR A 55 0.44 25.53 -0.55
N ALA A 56 0.11 26.63 -1.24
CA ALA A 56 -0.17 26.61 -2.67
C ALA A 56 1.08 26.95 -3.49
N LYS A 57 1.26 26.27 -4.62
CA LYS A 57 2.20 26.68 -5.66
C LYS A 57 1.55 27.79 -6.51
N ASP A 58 2.30 28.85 -6.79
CA ASP A 58 1.89 29.88 -7.76
C ASP A 58 2.67 29.73 -9.07
N ALA A 59 1.97 29.87 -10.19
CA ALA A 59 2.56 29.84 -11.53
C ALA A 59 3.10 31.21 -11.98
N ASN A 60 2.74 32.29 -11.30
CA ASN A 60 3.08 33.67 -11.66
C ASN A 60 4.35 34.19 -10.94
N GLY A 61 5.09 33.33 -10.24
CA GLY A 61 6.37 33.65 -9.61
C GLY A 61 6.28 34.14 -8.17
N LEU A 62 5.11 34.08 -7.52
CA LEU A 62 4.99 34.32 -6.08
C LEU A 62 5.57 33.13 -5.30
N ASN A 63 6.65 33.37 -4.57
CA ASN A 63 7.16 32.39 -3.59
C ASN A 63 6.26 32.40 -2.36
N THR A 64 5.36 31.42 -2.27
CA THR A 64 4.48 31.25 -1.10
C THR A 64 5.27 30.80 0.11
N ALA A 65 4.85 31.24 1.30
CA ALA A 65 5.45 30.81 2.55
C ALA A 65 5.02 29.36 2.85
N PRO A 66 5.93 28.48 3.27
CA PRO A 66 5.57 27.14 3.70
C PRO A 66 4.70 27.22 4.96
N VAL A 67 3.57 26.52 4.94
CA VAL A 67 2.66 26.36 6.06
C VAL A 67 2.56 24.88 6.35
N TYR A 68 2.60 24.47 7.61
CA TYR A 68 2.33 23.09 8.02
C TYR A 68 1.35 23.12 9.20
N TRP A 69 0.65 22.02 9.41
CA TRP A 69 -0.37 21.92 10.45
C TRP A 69 0.16 21.19 11.69
N GLN A 70 -0.42 21.53 12.84
CA GLN A 70 -0.19 20.85 14.11
C GLN A 70 -1.57 20.55 14.71
N ALA A 71 -1.72 19.39 15.33
CA ALA A 71 -2.96 19.06 16.02
C ALA A 71 -3.19 20.02 17.19
N GLN A 72 -4.45 20.36 17.42
CA GLN A 72 -4.88 21.25 18.48
C GLN A 72 -6.13 20.67 19.13
N ALA A 73 -6.06 20.48 20.45
CA ALA A 73 -7.18 20.10 21.29
C ALA A 73 -7.54 21.23 22.25
N ASN A 74 -8.79 21.31 22.68
CA ASN A 74 -9.33 22.26 23.64
C ASN A 74 -10.45 21.59 24.42
N THR A 75 -10.18 21.27 25.69
CA THR A 75 -11.11 20.64 26.63
C THR A 75 -12.43 21.39 26.86
N ARG A 76 -12.59 22.61 26.34
CA ARG A 76 -13.88 23.32 26.30
C ARG A 76 -14.76 22.93 25.11
N ASN A 77 -14.24 22.20 24.12
CA ASN A 77 -15.01 21.64 23.03
C ASN A 77 -15.73 20.37 23.54
N PRO A 78 -17.06 20.41 23.73
CA PRO A 78 -17.79 19.28 24.31
C PRO A 78 -17.73 18.02 23.43
N PHE A 79 -17.43 18.14 22.14
CA PHE A 79 -17.30 17.01 21.22
C PHE A 79 -15.97 16.24 21.38
N GLU A 80 -14.95 16.83 22.00
CA GLU A 80 -13.69 16.08 22.26
C GLU A 80 -13.91 14.89 23.20
N TYR A 81 -14.91 14.98 24.07
CA TYR A 81 -15.27 13.90 24.99
C TYR A 81 -16.17 12.83 24.36
N THR A 82 -16.76 13.07 23.19
CA THR A 82 -17.65 12.09 22.53
C THR A 82 -16.90 11.12 21.63
N VAL A 83 -15.73 11.51 21.12
CA VAL A 83 -14.88 10.68 20.25
C VAL A 83 -13.60 10.21 20.94
N GLY A 84 -13.34 10.71 22.15
CA GLY A 84 -12.16 10.39 22.94
C GLY A 84 -10.97 11.29 22.60
N PRO A 85 -10.15 11.69 23.59
CA PRO A 85 -8.96 12.49 23.32
C PRO A 85 -7.84 11.70 22.62
N GLY A 86 -7.97 10.37 22.47
CA GLY A 86 -6.93 9.52 21.89
C GLY A 86 -5.59 9.71 22.62
N PHE A 87 -4.55 10.06 21.88
CA PHE A 87 -3.23 10.40 22.42
C PHE A 87 -3.22 11.78 23.08
N LEU A 88 -3.22 11.79 24.41
CA LEU A 88 -3.16 13.02 25.19
C LEU A 88 -1.93 13.87 24.84
N ASN A 89 -2.15 15.17 24.69
CA ASN A 89 -1.12 16.17 24.36
C ASN A 89 -0.35 15.87 23.05
N SER A 90 -0.96 15.10 22.14
CA SER A 90 -0.36 14.87 20.83
C SER A 90 -0.38 16.14 19.98
N THR A 91 0.73 16.44 19.32
CA THR A 91 0.82 17.49 18.28
C THR A 91 0.66 16.93 16.87
N CYS A 92 0.59 15.59 16.73
CA CYS A 92 0.43 14.88 15.47
C CYS A 92 -0.98 14.90 14.91
N GLN A 93 -1.08 14.93 13.58
CA GLN A 93 -2.29 14.53 12.85
C GLN A 93 -2.32 12.99 12.68
N PHE A 94 -3.53 12.42 12.66
CA PHE A 94 -3.74 10.98 12.56
C PHE A 94 -4.66 10.65 11.38
N PRO A 95 -4.19 9.87 10.38
CA PRO A 95 -2.80 9.44 10.19
C PRO A 95 -1.90 10.58 9.63
N SER A 96 -0.59 10.46 9.85
CA SER A 96 0.44 11.28 9.20
C SER A 96 1.73 10.47 9.04
N ILE A 97 2.43 10.62 7.91
CA ILE A 97 3.80 10.11 7.79
C ILE A 97 4.68 10.81 8.82
N THR A 98 5.54 10.04 9.47
CA THR A 98 6.50 10.52 10.48
C THR A 98 7.87 10.78 9.83
N SER A 99 8.77 11.48 10.52
CA SER A 99 10.15 11.65 10.04
C SER A 99 10.85 10.32 9.76
N GLN A 100 10.64 9.30 10.60
CA GLN A 100 11.18 7.96 10.36
C GLN A 100 10.59 7.30 9.10
N GLY A 101 9.32 7.59 8.78
CA GLY A 101 8.71 7.15 7.52
C GLY A 101 9.29 7.85 6.29
N LEU A 102 9.65 9.13 6.42
CA LEU A 102 10.37 9.86 5.35
C LEU A 102 11.78 9.32 5.15
N ASP A 103 12.48 8.96 6.24
CA ASP A 103 13.79 8.31 6.17
C ASP A 103 13.71 6.96 5.45
N ASP A 104 12.72 6.12 5.81
CA ASP A 104 12.48 4.85 5.14
C ASP A 104 12.17 5.05 3.65
N ALA A 105 11.33 6.04 3.31
CA ALA A 105 11.03 6.40 1.93
C ALA A 105 12.27 6.85 1.16
N TYR A 106 13.11 7.69 1.77
CA TYR A 106 14.37 8.16 1.19
C TYR A 106 15.32 6.99 0.88
N ILE A 107 15.48 6.05 1.81
CA ILE A 107 16.26 4.84 1.57
C ILE A 107 15.65 4.00 0.45
N HIS A 108 14.33 3.85 0.42
CA HIS A 108 13.65 3.12 -0.66
C HIS A 108 13.95 3.74 -2.04
N GLY A 109 13.88 5.08 -2.15
CA GLY A 109 14.24 5.78 -3.40
C GLY A 109 15.70 5.59 -3.80
N LYS A 110 16.63 5.55 -2.84
CA LYS A 110 18.05 5.24 -3.11
C LYS A 110 18.25 3.82 -3.60
N ASP A 111 17.54 2.85 -3.04
CA ASP A 111 17.62 1.45 -3.43
C ASP A 111 17.16 1.26 -4.88
N LEU A 112 16.00 1.83 -5.24
CA LEU A 112 15.48 1.87 -6.60
C LEU A 112 16.46 2.55 -7.57
N ARG A 113 17.04 3.69 -7.17
CA ARG A 113 18.09 4.36 -7.95
C ARG A 113 19.30 3.45 -8.15
N GLY A 114 19.75 2.77 -7.10
CA GLY A 114 20.89 1.85 -7.15
C GLY A 114 20.71 0.71 -8.17
N VAL A 115 19.46 0.30 -8.42
CA VAL A 115 19.13 -0.69 -9.45
C VAL A 115 18.92 -0.03 -10.81
N TYR A 116 17.89 0.80 -10.94
CA TYR A 116 17.43 1.29 -12.23
C TYR A 116 18.34 2.38 -12.82
N HIS A 117 18.99 3.21 -12.00
CA HIS A 117 19.97 4.18 -12.49
C HIS A 117 21.38 3.60 -12.52
N ASP A 118 21.89 3.08 -11.41
CA ASP A 118 23.33 2.75 -11.32
C ASP A 118 23.67 1.43 -12.03
N LYS A 119 22.86 0.38 -11.83
CA LYS A 119 23.13 -0.97 -12.34
C LYS A 119 22.65 -1.16 -13.77
N LEU A 120 21.43 -0.71 -14.08
CA LEU A 120 20.78 -0.93 -15.38
C LEU A 120 20.90 0.23 -16.36
N LYS A 121 21.28 1.43 -15.90
CA LYS A 121 21.33 2.65 -16.73
C LYS A 121 19.99 2.96 -17.44
N PHE A 122 18.89 2.61 -16.79
CA PHE A 122 17.53 2.69 -17.34
C PHE A 122 16.77 3.94 -16.89
N LEU A 123 16.87 4.28 -15.60
CA LEU A 123 16.10 5.37 -14.99
C LEU A 123 16.38 6.70 -15.73
N PRO A 124 15.34 7.47 -16.13
CA PRO A 124 15.53 8.77 -16.76
C PRO A 124 16.30 9.75 -15.87
N ASN A 125 16.88 10.78 -16.45
CA ASN A 125 17.43 11.89 -15.67
C ASN A 125 16.30 12.73 -15.08
N LYS A 126 16.56 13.40 -13.95
CA LYS A 126 15.59 14.27 -13.27
C LYS A 126 14.95 15.35 -14.15
N GLY A 127 15.67 15.81 -15.18
CA GLY A 127 15.19 16.81 -16.15
C GLY A 127 14.27 16.26 -17.24
N GLU A 128 14.23 14.94 -17.44
CA GLU A 128 13.40 14.26 -18.45
C GLU A 128 11.99 13.99 -17.90
N LYS A 129 11.28 15.05 -17.48
CA LYS A 129 9.97 15.01 -16.81
C LYS A 129 8.85 14.36 -17.64
N ASP A 130 9.06 14.20 -18.94
CA ASP A 130 8.18 13.50 -19.88
C ASP A 130 8.37 11.97 -19.83
N LYS A 131 9.51 11.48 -19.32
CA LYS A 131 9.86 10.05 -19.31
C LYS A 131 9.56 9.34 -17.99
N TYR A 132 9.11 10.06 -16.97
CA TYR A 132 8.67 9.46 -15.72
C TYR A 132 7.40 10.11 -15.20
N LYS A 133 6.61 9.34 -14.45
CA LYS A 133 5.37 9.79 -13.80
C LYS A 133 5.27 9.26 -12.39
N PHE A 134 4.68 10.08 -11.52
CA PHE A 134 4.32 9.72 -10.16
C PHE A 134 2.81 9.83 -10.03
N ARG A 135 2.19 8.89 -9.33
CA ARG A 135 0.77 8.92 -8.98
C ARG A 135 0.60 8.64 -7.50
N VAL A 136 -0.25 9.42 -6.87
CA VAL A 136 -0.60 9.33 -5.44
C VAL A 136 -2.11 9.13 -5.33
N THR A 137 -2.56 8.71 -4.16
CA THR A 137 -3.98 8.63 -3.86
C THR A 137 -4.47 9.92 -3.21
N ASN A 138 -5.77 10.01 -2.95
CA ASN A 138 -6.39 11.14 -2.27
C ASN A 138 -6.02 11.23 -0.78
N ASN A 139 -5.59 10.12 -0.17
CA ASN A 139 -4.98 10.15 1.15
C ASN A 139 -3.55 10.73 1.12
N VAL A 140 -3.38 11.88 1.79
CA VAL A 140 -2.16 12.70 1.78
C VAL A 140 -0.87 11.98 2.20
N ILE A 141 -0.95 10.87 2.95
CA ILE A 141 0.22 10.11 3.38
C ILE A 141 1.01 9.51 2.20
N THR A 142 0.34 9.26 1.07
CA THR A 142 0.99 8.76 -0.15
C THR A 142 1.85 9.85 -0.81
N SER A 143 1.35 11.09 -0.85
CA SER A 143 2.10 12.27 -1.31
C SER A 143 3.30 12.59 -0.41
N GLN A 144 3.11 12.48 0.91
CA GLN A 144 4.19 12.65 1.89
C GLN A 144 5.27 11.58 1.67
N THR A 145 4.89 10.33 1.43
CA THR A 145 5.82 9.24 1.11
C THR A 145 6.60 9.51 -0.18
N LEU A 146 5.94 10.00 -1.24
CA LEU A 146 6.59 10.43 -2.48
C LEU A 146 7.67 11.48 -2.23
N SER A 147 7.43 12.44 -1.34
CA SER A 147 8.40 13.50 -1.04
C SER A 147 9.74 12.94 -0.52
N GLY A 148 9.69 11.94 0.38
CA GLY A 148 10.88 11.25 0.87
C GLY A 148 11.52 10.38 -0.20
N LEU A 149 10.71 9.59 -0.93
CA LEU A 149 11.22 8.67 -1.96
C LEU A 149 11.92 9.40 -3.09
N VAL A 150 11.30 10.44 -3.65
CA VAL A 150 11.85 11.14 -4.81
C VAL A 150 13.17 11.84 -4.49
N LYS A 151 13.36 12.24 -3.22
CA LYS A 151 14.64 12.78 -2.73
C LYS A 151 15.78 11.77 -2.86
N GLY A 152 15.51 10.49 -2.64
CA GLY A 152 16.46 9.38 -2.83
C GLY A 152 16.62 8.97 -4.29
N LEU A 153 15.51 8.95 -5.05
CA LEU A 153 15.48 8.52 -6.44
C LEU A 153 16.17 9.50 -7.40
N PHE A 154 15.97 10.81 -7.18
CA PHE A 154 16.50 11.89 -8.01
C PHE A 154 17.23 12.97 -7.18
N PRO A 155 18.50 12.72 -6.79
CA PRO A 155 19.27 13.66 -6.00
C PRO A 155 19.38 15.06 -6.62
N GLY A 156 19.15 16.08 -5.79
CA GLY A 156 19.19 17.49 -6.19
C GLY A 156 18.04 17.91 -7.12
N GLY A 157 16.94 17.17 -7.15
CA GLY A 157 15.68 17.69 -7.66
C GLY A 157 15.07 18.74 -6.73
N HIS A 158 14.23 19.60 -7.31
CA HIS A 158 13.60 20.70 -6.59
C HIS A 158 12.09 20.50 -6.44
N GLU A 159 11.41 20.00 -7.48
CA GLU A 159 9.96 19.88 -7.50
C GLU A 159 9.49 18.82 -8.51
N TYR A 160 8.44 18.09 -8.13
CA TYR A 160 7.82 17.01 -8.89
C TYR A 160 6.30 17.15 -8.85
N ASP A 161 5.65 16.98 -10.00
CA ASP A 161 4.20 16.79 -10.07
C ASP A 161 3.85 15.32 -9.80
N ALA A 162 2.71 15.12 -9.16
CA ALA A 162 2.10 13.81 -8.97
C ALA A 162 0.68 13.86 -9.52
N TRP A 163 0.28 12.78 -10.19
CA TRP A 163 -1.08 12.59 -10.66
C TRP A 163 -1.95 12.06 -9.52
N ILE A 164 -3.20 12.50 -9.52
CA ILE A 164 -4.24 12.10 -8.58
C ILE A 164 -5.52 11.95 -9.37
N GLN A 165 -6.28 10.91 -9.08
CA GLN A 165 -7.61 10.71 -9.67
C GLN A 165 -8.68 11.25 -8.72
N SER A 166 -9.89 11.52 -9.24
CA SER A 166 -11.01 11.91 -8.38
C SER A 166 -11.37 10.77 -7.43
N ASP A 167 -11.70 11.08 -6.18
CA ASP A 167 -12.22 10.11 -5.20
C ASP A 167 -13.35 9.23 -5.75
N SER A 168 -14.17 9.76 -6.65
CA SER A 168 -15.30 9.03 -7.25
C SER A 168 -14.90 7.86 -8.14
N TRP A 169 -13.66 7.82 -8.64
CA TRP A 169 -13.20 6.81 -9.59
C TRP A 169 -11.71 6.48 -9.45
N ASP A 170 -11.08 6.81 -8.33
CA ASP A 170 -9.65 6.52 -8.11
C ASP A 170 -9.43 5.00 -8.14
N SER A 171 -8.72 4.53 -9.16
CA SER A 171 -8.36 3.13 -9.33
C SER A 171 -7.19 2.68 -8.42
N LEU A 172 -6.41 3.63 -7.86
CA LEU A 172 -5.24 3.34 -7.03
C LEU A 172 -5.56 3.25 -5.54
N GLU A 173 -6.45 4.11 -5.04
CA GLU A 173 -7.16 3.93 -3.78
C GLU A 173 -8.61 3.57 -4.13
N PRO A 174 -8.92 2.27 -4.32
CA PRO A 174 -10.07 1.78 -5.08
C PRO A 174 -11.41 2.15 -4.45
N ALA A 175 -11.83 3.40 -4.65
CA ALA A 175 -13.04 4.03 -4.15
C ALA A 175 -14.23 3.88 -5.13
N ILE A 176 -14.04 3.09 -6.18
CA ILE A 176 -15.08 2.77 -7.17
C ILE A 176 -16.24 2.04 -6.47
N SER A 177 -17.43 2.65 -6.55
CA SER A 177 -18.67 2.06 -6.06
C SER A 177 -18.99 0.78 -6.83
N CYS A 178 -19.17 -0.32 -6.12
CA CYS A 178 -19.37 -1.63 -6.72
C CYS A 178 -20.22 -2.51 -5.79
N ALA A 179 -21.48 -2.74 -6.16
CA ALA A 179 -22.42 -3.47 -5.32
C ALA A 179 -21.99 -4.94 -5.15
N LEU A 180 -21.58 -5.59 -6.25
CA LEU A 180 -21.04 -6.95 -6.20
C LEU A 180 -19.79 -7.06 -5.30
N LYS A 181 -18.87 -6.09 -5.36
CA LYS A 181 -17.69 -6.04 -4.48
C LYS A 181 -18.11 -6.05 -3.02
N ASN A 182 -19.11 -5.26 -2.65
CA ASN A 182 -19.62 -5.18 -1.28
C ASN A 182 -20.30 -6.50 -0.86
N THR A 183 -21.08 -7.14 -1.75
CA THR A 183 -21.71 -8.43 -1.50
C THR A 183 -20.66 -9.53 -1.27
N VAL A 184 -19.64 -9.61 -2.14
CA VAL A 184 -18.54 -10.59 -1.99
C VAL A 184 -17.74 -10.31 -0.72
N ALA A 185 -17.41 -9.05 -0.43
CA ALA A 185 -16.72 -8.68 0.81
C ALA A 185 -17.50 -9.11 2.05
N SER A 186 -18.82 -8.88 2.07
CA SER A 186 -19.69 -9.24 3.18
C SER A 186 -19.75 -10.76 3.38
N ALA A 187 -19.81 -11.53 2.30
CA ALA A 187 -19.80 -12.98 2.35
C ALA A 187 -18.46 -13.54 2.87
N ILE A 188 -17.34 -12.96 2.45
CA ILE A 188 -15.99 -13.35 2.92
C ILE A 188 -15.84 -13.11 4.42
N THR A 189 -16.39 -12.03 4.96
CA THR A 189 -16.29 -11.70 6.39
C THR A 189 -17.54 -12.06 7.19
N ASP A 190 -18.39 -12.94 6.67
CA ASP A 190 -19.64 -13.33 7.34
C ASP A 190 -19.34 -14.14 8.62
N ILE A 191 -20.09 -13.89 9.69
CA ILE A 191 -19.86 -14.53 10.99
C ILE A 191 -20.14 -16.05 10.97
N SER A 192 -20.88 -16.55 9.99
CA SER A 192 -21.11 -17.99 9.79
C SER A 192 -20.02 -18.69 8.98
N SER A 193 -19.07 -17.94 8.40
CA SER A 193 -17.93 -18.47 7.64
C SER A 193 -16.72 -18.77 8.54
N GLU A 194 -15.60 -19.20 7.94
CA GLU A 194 -14.31 -19.35 8.66
C GLU A 194 -13.86 -18.04 9.33
N TRP A 195 -14.31 -16.88 8.83
CA TRP A 195 -14.06 -15.59 9.49
C TRP A 195 -14.58 -15.58 10.92
N GLY A 196 -15.83 -15.99 11.15
CA GLY A 196 -16.40 -16.06 12.49
C GLY A 196 -15.77 -17.13 13.37
N VAL A 197 -15.32 -18.25 12.79
CA VAL A 197 -14.57 -19.29 13.52
C VAL A 197 -13.26 -18.72 14.07
N HIS A 198 -12.53 -17.95 13.25
CA HIS A 198 -11.30 -17.26 13.66
C HIS A 198 -11.54 -16.22 14.76
N LEU A 199 -12.59 -15.39 14.62
CA LEU A 199 -12.97 -14.43 15.66
C LEU A 199 -13.32 -15.13 16.98
N ASN A 200 -14.12 -16.19 16.93
CA ASN A 200 -14.52 -16.96 18.12
C ASN A 200 -13.30 -17.63 18.79
N SER A 201 -12.37 -18.14 17.99
CA SER A 201 -11.15 -18.80 18.46
C SER A 201 -10.15 -17.84 19.12
N SER A 202 -10.29 -16.53 18.89
CA SER A 202 -9.44 -15.47 19.46
C SER A 202 -10.12 -14.64 20.57
N LEU A 203 -11.31 -15.04 21.05
CA LEU A 203 -12.06 -14.29 22.07
C LEU A 203 -11.29 -14.03 23.36
N ALA A 204 -10.55 -15.02 23.87
CA ALA A 204 -9.77 -14.86 25.09
C ALA A 204 -8.65 -13.82 24.94
N LEU A 205 -8.07 -13.68 23.74
CA LEU A 205 -7.12 -12.61 23.43
C LEU A 205 -7.82 -11.26 23.37
N ARG A 206 -9.04 -11.21 22.80
CA ARG A 206 -9.84 -9.98 22.72
C ARG A 206 -10.24 -9.47 24.09
N GLU A 207 -10.63 -10.35 25.00
CA GLU A 207 -10.92 -9.99 26.39
C GLU A 207 -9.70 -9.34 27.08
N ARG A 208 -8.50 -9.91 26.91
CA ARG A 208 -7.27 -9.31 27.46
C ARG A 208 -6.96 -7.96 26.82
N PHE A 209 -7.13 -7.85 25.49
CA PHE A 209 -6.93 -6.60 24.77
C PHE A 209 -7.91 -5.52 25.25
N TYR A 210 -9.20 -5.83 25.40
CA TYR A 210 -10.23 -4.89 25.89
C TYR A 210 -10.00 -4.47 27.33
N ASN A 211 -9.50 -5.37 28.18
CA ASN A 211 -9.10 -5.01 29.55
C ASN A 211 -7.95 -3.98 29.60
N VAL A 212 -7.08 -3.96 28.57
CA VAL A 212 -6.04 -2.93 28.42
C VAL A 212 -6.60 -1.67 27.78
N SER A 213 -7.30 -1.79 26.64
CA SER A 213 -7.72 -0.65 25.83
C SER A 213 -8.92 0.12 26.39
N GLY A 214 -9.74 -0.54 27.22
CA GLY A 214 -11.01 0.01 27.70
C GLY A 214 -12.10 0.09 26.61
N ILE A 215 -11.97 -0.71 25.54
CA ILE A 215 -13.01 -0.83 24.51
C ILE A 215 -14.17 -1.65 25.08
N GLU A 216 -15.38 -1.13 24.90
CA GLU A 216 -16.62 -1.81 25.30
C GLU A 216 -16.98 -2.92 24.30
N TRP A 217 -17.62 -3.99 24.77
CA TRP A 217 -17.99 -5.13 23.92
C TRP A 217 -19.10 -4.85 22.91
N ASP A 218 -19.92 -3.84 23.17
CA ASP A 218 -21.01 -3.38 22.31
C ASP A 218 -20.62 -2.17 21.44
N ASP A 219 -19.31 -1.93 21.25
CA ASP A 219 -18.83 -0.94 20.29
C ASP A 219 -19.27 -1.27 18.86
N ASP A 220 -19.59 -0.22 18.08
CA ASP A 220 -19.90 -0.31 16.65
C ASP A 220 -18.75 0.18 15.76
N ALA A 221 -17.61 0.52 16.37
CA ALA A 221 -16.44 1.04 15.69
C ALA A 221 -15.59 -0.05 15.02
N GLY A 222 -15.99 -1.32 15.10
CA GLY A 222 -15.37 -2.43 14.36
C GLY A 222 -14.22 -3.12 15.09
N TRP A 223 -14.02 -2.85 16.39
CA TRP A 223 -12.97 -3.51 17.17
C TRP A 223 -13.23 -5.00 17.42
N SER A 224 -14.50 -5.41 17.33
CA SER A 224 -14.96 -6.78 17.51
C SER A 224 -15.10 -7.57 16.19
N THR A 225 -15.05 -6.92 15.04
CA THR A 225 -15.30 -7.55 13.73
C THR A 225 -14.04 -7.95 12.98
N THR A 226 -12.88 -7.43 13.40
CA THR A 226 -11.55 -7.65 12.81
C THR A 226 -10.45 -7.35 13.84
N TRP A 227 -9.23 -7.85 13.60
CA TRP A 227 -8.03 -7.46 14.33
C TRP A 227 -7.26 -6.28 13.69
N ASP A 228 -7.77 -5.69 12.60
CA ASP A 228 -7.14 -4.58 11.86
C ASP A 228 -6.83 -3.38 12.75
N HIS A 229 -7.80 -2.86 13.50
CA HIS A 229 -7.61 -1.69 14.35
C HIS A 229 -6.55 -1.91 15.44
N ALA A 230 -6.60 -3.09 16.08
CA ALA A 230 -5.61 -3.47 17.09
C ALA A 230 -4.21 -3.63 16.47
N TYR A 231 -4.12 -4.25 15.27
CA TYR A 231 -2.87 -4.37 14.54
C TYR A 231 -2.30 -2.99 14.23
N ASP A 232 -3.06 -2.10 13.58
CA ASP A 232 -2.61 -0.76 13.17
C ASP A 232 -2.11 0.05 14.37
N ASN A 233 -2.88 0.04 15.46
CA ASN A 233 -2.53 0.75 16.69
C ASN A 233 -1.20 0.27 17.29
N LEU A 234 -1.09 -1.05 17.55
CA LEU A 234 0.07 -1.63 18.23
C LEU A 234 1.32 -1.61 17.32
N SER A 235 1.15 -1.93 16.03
CA SER A 235 2.27 -1.94 15.09
C SER A 235 2.82 -0.53 14.85
N ALA A 236 1.97 0.50 14.76
CA ALA A 236 2.44 1.88 14.65
C ALA A 236 3.30 2.28 15.85
N LYS A 237 2.93 1.88 17.08
CA LYS A 237 3.73 2.13 18.28
C LYS A 237 5.09 1.42 18.20
N GLN A 238 5.09 0.11 17.98
CA GLN A 238 6.32 -0.67 17.99
C GLN A 238 7.26 -0.32 16.83
N CYS A 239 6.74 0.00 15.65
CA CYS A 239 7.55 0.47 14.53
C CYS A 239 8.30 1.79 14.82
N HIS A 240 7.84 2.56 15.80
CA HIS A 240 8.48 3.80 16.26
C HIS A 240 9.21 3.64 17.60
N GLY A 241 9.41 2.40 18.07
CA GLY A 241 10.08 2.12 19.34
C GLY A 241 9.31 2.59 20.57
N LYS A 242 8.00 2.86 20.45
CA LYS A 242 7.13 3.22 21.56
C LYS A 242 6.69 1.96 22.32
N PRO A 243 6.42 2.05 23.63
CA PRO A 243 5.95 0.90 24.39
C PRO A 243 4.53 0.48 23.96
N LEU A 244 4.21 -0.78 24.22
CA LEU A 244 2.85 -1.28 24.14
C LEU A 244 2.00 -0.64 25.26
N PRO A 245 0.68 -0.45 25.04
CA PRO A 245 -0.16 0.29 25.97
C PRO A 245 -0.42 -0.46 27.28
N CYS A 246 -0.62 0.32 28.34
CA CYS A 246 -1.14 -0.10 29.63
C CYS A 246 -2.56 0.44 29.87
N SER A 247 -3.33 -0.28 30.68
CA SER A 247 -4.68 0.14 31.04
C SER A 247 -4.64 1.44 31.84
N LEU A 248 -5.48 2.40 31.44
CA LEU A 248 -5.66 3.64 32.19
C LEU A 248 -6.45 3.45 33.49
N ASN A 249 -7.22 2.37 33.60
CA ASN A 249 -7.93 1.98 34.82
C ASN A 249 -7.02 1.24 35.81
N ASN A 250 -6.07 0.45 35.30
CA ASN A 250 -5.07 -0.24 36.11
C ASN A 250 -3.73 -0.33 35.38
N THR A 251 -2.82 0.62 35.67
CA THR A 251 -1.53 0.75 34.97
C THR A 251 -0.56 -0.41 35.22
N ALA A 252 -0.90 -1.37 36.08
CA ALA A 252 -0.15 -2.62 36.23
C ALA A 252 -0.49 -3.66 35.14
N ILE A 253 -1.57 -3.46 34.39
CA ILE A 253 -2.01 -4.32 33.30
C ILE A 253 -1.60 -3.67 31.98
N CYS A 254 -0.65 -4.28 31.29
CA CYS A 254 -0.17 -3.82 29.98
C CYS A 254 -0.29 -4.93 28.95
N THR A 255 -0.41 -4.57 27.67
CA THR A 255 -0.39 -5.55 26.58
C THR A 255 0.97 -6.27 26.59
N PRO A 256 1.03 -7.58 26.86
CA PRO A 256 2.30 -8.30 26.80
C PRO A 256 2.72 -8.49 25.34
N GLN A 257 4.02 -8.63 25.09
CA GLN A 257 4.55 -8.81 23.73
C GLN A 257 3.93 -10.03 23.03
N GLU A 258 3.66 -11.10 23.77
CA GLU A 258 3.03 -12.32 23.23
C GLU A 258 1.62 -12.07 22.67
N ASP A 259 0.85 -11.18 23.31
CA ASP A 259 -0.49 -10.78 22.85
C ASP A 259 -0.37 -9.87 21.63
N ALA A 260 0.57 -8.91 21.63
CA ALA A 260 0.84 -8.09 20.46
C ALA A 260 1.25 -8.95 19.24
N ASP A 261 2.16 -9.91 19.43
CA ASP A 261 2.59 -10.82 18.37
C ASP A 261 1.43 -11.72 17.89
N ALA A 262 0.53 -12.11 18.79
CA ALA A 262 -0.68 -12.84 18.41
C ALA A 262 -1.62 -11.99 17.56
N ILE A 263 -1.86 -10.73 17.95
CA ILE A 263 -2.62 -9.76 17.17
C ILE A 263 -1.99 -9.56 15.79
N TYR A 264 -0.66 -9.48 15.69
CA TYR A 264 0.01 -9.36 14.41
C TYR A 264 -0.18 -10.58 13.51
N ARG A 265 -0.09 -11.79 14.07
CA ARG A 265 -0.37 -13.02 13.31
C ARG A 265 -1.83 -13.06 12.82
N LEU A 266 -2.77 -12.63 13.67
CA LEU A 266 -4.20 -12.61 13.34
C LEU A 266 -4.53 -11.59 12.27
N GLY A 267 -4.03 -10.35 12.35
CA GLY A 267 -4.21 -9.37 11.28
C GLY A 267 -3.57 -9.83 9.96
N ASN A 268 -2.36 -10.42 10.03
CA ASN A 268 -1.73 -10.98 8.83
C ASN A 268 -2.57 -12.11 8.19
N TYR A 269 -3.14 -12.98 9.02
CA TYR A 269 -4.09 -14.00 8.58
C TYR A 269 -5.33 -13.39 7.96
N GLU A 270 -5.93 -12.35 8.56
CA GLU A 270 -7.14 -11.71 8.07
C GLU A 270 -6.96 -11.12 6.67
N TYR A 271 -5.83 -10.44 6.42
CA TYR A 271 -5.50 -9.95 5.08
C TYR A 271 -5.24 -11.09 4.09
N ALA A 272 -4.49 -12.11 4.49
CA ALA A 272 -4.27 -13.28 3.67
C ALA A 272 -5.59 -13.98 3.29
N TYR A 273 -6.50 -14.11 4.25
CA TYR A 273 -7.80 -14.74 4.06
C TYR A 273 -8.66 -13.92 3.09
N LYS A 274 -8.88 -12.64 3.38
CA LYS A 274 -9.75 -11.76 2.58
C LYS A 274 -9.30 -11.65 1.13
N TRP A 275 -8.01 -11.46 0.91
CA TRP A 275 -7.49 -11.10 -0.41
C TRP A 275 -6.97 -12.29 -1.22
N ARG A 276 -6.81 -13.47 -0.61
CA ARG A 276 -6.23 -14.62 -1.31
C ARG A 276 -6.80 -16.00 -0.95
N MET A 277 -7.19 -16.27 0.29
CA MET A 277 -7.52 -17.65 0.69
C MET A 277 -9.03 -17.96 0.66
N ALA A 278 -9.89 -16.97 0.92
CA ALA A 278 -11.33 -17.18 0.94
C ALA A 278 -11.87 -17.55 -0.45
N GLU A 279 -13.00 -18.26 -0.48
CA GLU A 279 -13.74 -18.44 -1.72
C GLU A 279 -14.10 -17.06 -2.30
N ASN A 280 -13.98 -16.90 -3.62
CA ASN A 280 -14.17 -15.63 -4.33
C ASN A 280 -13.19 -14.49 -3.95
N SER A 281 -12.14 -14.72 -3.16
CA SER A 281 -11.13 -13.69 -2.86
C SER A 281 -10.39 -13.15 -4.11
N THR A 282 -10.18 -13.98 -5.13
CA THR A 282 -9.65 -13.53 -6.43
C THR A 282 -10.64 -12.59 -7.14
N LEU A 283 -11.93 -12.93 -7.16
CA LEU A 283 -12.97 -12.06 -7.70
C LEU A 283 -13.05 -10.74 -6.91
N TYR A 284 -13.00 -10.80 -5.58
CA TYR A 284 -12.97 -9.62 -4.73
C TYR A 284 -11.78 -8.71 -5.05
N SER A 285 -10.60 -9.30 -5.24
CA SER A 285 -9.38 -8.58 -5.64
C SER A 285 -9.50 -7.97 -7.04
N ALA A 286 -10.07 -8.70 -8.00
CA ALA A 286 -10.31 -8.23 -9.36
C ALA A 286 -11.34 -7.10 -9.42
N LEU A 287 -12.42 -7.17 -8.64
CA LEU A 287 -13.40 -6.10 -8.50
C LEU A 287 -12.83 -4.85 -7.78
N THR A 288 -11.74 -5.02 -7.03
CA THR A 288 -11.10 -3.94 -6.27
C THR A 288 -10.02 -3.24 -7.10
N MET A 289 -9.07 -3.97 -7.69
CA MET A 289 -7.93 -3.40 -8.43
C MET A 289 -7.98 -3.64 -9.95
N GLY A 290 -9.04 -4.23 -10.48
CA GLY A 290 -9.16 -4.51 -11.92
C GLY A 290 -9.02 -3.27 -12.80
N ALA A 291 -9.63 -2.15 -12.40
CA ALA A 291 -9.49 -0.87 -13.12
C ALA A 291 -8.03 -0.40 -13.20
N TRP A 292 -7.25 -0.57 -12.12
CA TRP A 292 -5.83 -0.23 -12.11
C TRP A 292 -4.99 -1.18 -12.99
N PHE A 293 -5.32 -2.47 -13.01
CA PHE A 293 -4.67 -3.41 -13.92
C PHE A 293 -4.97 -3.12 -15.40
N ILE A 294 -6.17 -2.64 -15.73
CA ILE A 294 -6.51 -2.18 -17.08
C ILE A 294 -5.62 -1.00 -17.48
N GLU A 295 -5.40 -0.03 -16.57
CA GLU A 295 -4.46 1.07 -16.80
C GLU A 295 -3.00 0.60 -16.95
N LEU A 296 -2.56 -0.38 -16.14
CA LEU A 296 -1.25 -1.01 -16.27
C LEU A 296 -1.07 -1.69 -17.64
N GLN A 297 -2.10 -2.42 -18.11
CA GLN A 297 -2.10 -3.05 -19.44
C GLN A 297 -2.01 -2.00 -20.55
N ASP A 298 -2.76 -0.89 -20.45
CA ASP A 298 -2.69 0.23 -21.38
C ASP A 298 -1.29 0.84 -21.42
N HIS A 299 -0.67 1.10 -20.26
CA HIS A 299 0.69 1.64 -20.20
C HIS A 299 1.72 0.74 -20.88
N ILE A 300 1.65 -0.57 -20.61
CA ILE A 300 2.59 -1.56 -21.17
C ILE A 300 2.35 -1.75 -22.67
N ASN A 301 1.11 -1.89 -23.11
CA ASN A 301 0.78 -2.02 -24.54
C ASN A 301 1.14 -0.76 -25.32
N GLY A 302 0.90 0.41 -24.73
CA GLY A 302 1.36 1.68 -25.30
C GLY A 302 2.89 1.76 -25.40
N LYS A 303 3.63 1.08 -24.52
CA LYS A 303 5.08 0.96 -24.67
C LYS A 303 5.47 0.05 -25.83
N ILE A 304 4.75 -1.05 -25.99
CA ILE A 304 4.98 -2.06 -27.04
C ILE A 304 4.72 -1.47 -28.43
N ASP A 305 3.65 -0.69 -28.59
CA ASP A 305 3.25 -0.08 -29.86
C ASP A 305 3.90 1.29 -30.14
N GLY A 306 4.51 1.91 -29.13
CA GLY A 306 5.23 3.18 -29.23
C GLY A 306 4.38 4.44 -29.02
N SER A 307 3.13 4.31 -28.59
CA SER A 307 2.26 5.43 -28.22
C SER A 307 2.59 6.03 -26.84
N ASN A 308 3.25 5.27 -25.96
CA ASN A 308 3.67 5.71 -24.62
C ASN A 308 5.19 5.88 -24.50
N ASN A 309 5.64 7.11 -24.26
CA ASN A 309 7.05 7.45 -24.10
C ASN A 309 7.58 7.33 -22.66
N VAL A 310 6.70 7.11 -21.67
CA VAL A 310 7.09 6.92 -20.27
C VAL A 310 8.02 5.69 -20.16
N LYS A 311 9.04 5.81 -19.33
CA LYS A 311 9.97 4.71 -18.97
C LYS A 311 9.75 4.24 -17.54
N TYR A 312 9.41 5.15 -16.64
CA TYR A 312 9.28 4.87 -15.22
C TYR A 312 7.98 5.47 -14.67
N PHE A 313 7.08 4.62 -14.18
CA PHE A 313 5.85 5.04 -13.52
C PHE A 313 5.88 4.54 -12.07
N HIS A 314 5.50 5.37 -11.11
CA HIS A 314 5.45 4.96 -9.71
C HIS A 314 4.17 5.42 -9.03
N ASN A 315 3.39 4.44 -8.55
CA ASN A 315 2.13 4.57 -7.85
C ASN A 315 2.35 4.42 -6.33
N PHE A 316 1.92 5.41 -5.55
CA PHE A 316 2.02 5.42 -4.08
C PHE A 316 0.63 5.16 -3.52
N ALA A 317 0.48 4.07 -2.78
CA ALA A 317 -0.81 3.47 -2.45
C ALA A 317 -0.85 2.98 -0.99
N HIS A 318 -1.83 2.12 -0.69
CA HIS A 318 -2.09 1.56 0.64
C HIS A 318 -1.92 0.05 0.67
N ASP A 319 -1.93 -0.55 1.86
CA ASP A 319 -2.13 -2.00 2.01
C ASP A 319 -3.42 -2.46 1.34
N GLY A 320 -4.51 -1.70 1.48
CA GLY A 320 -5.78 -1.92 0.78
C GLY A 320 -5.69 -1.88 -0.75
N SER A 321 -4.58 -1.41 -1.33
CA SER A 321 -4.30 -1.47 -2.77
C SER A 321 -3.34 -2.61 -3.10
N ILE A 322 -2.25 -2.77 -2.33
CA ILE A 322 -1.23 -3.79 -2.57
C ILE A 322 -1.79 -5.20 -2.36
N SER A 323 -2.61 -5.42 -1.34
CA SER A 323 -3.20 -6.73 -1.07
C SER A 323 -4.08 -7.26 -2.20
N PRO A 324 -5.05 -6.50 -2.74
CA PRO A 324 -5.78 -6.95 -3.92
C PRO A 324 -4.91 -7.03 -5.19
N VAL A 325 -3.84 -6.24 -5.35
CA VAL A 325 -2.87 -6.47 -6.44
C VAL A 325 -2.24 -7.87 -6.32
N LEU A 326 -1.78 -8.25 -5.13
CA LEU A 326 -1.24 -9.59 -4.87
C LEU A 326 -2.30 -10.69 -4.96
N GLY A 327 -3.56 -10.36 -4.65
CA GLY A 327 -4.72 -11.24 -4.78
C GLY A 327 -5.07 -11.53 -6.24
N VAL A 328 -5.10 -10.51 -7.11
CA VAL A 328 -5.27 -10.66 -8.56
C VAL A 328 -4.15 -11.51 -9.14
N LEU A 329 -2.90 -11.27 -8.73
CA LEU A 329 -1.73 -12.06 -9.16
C LEU A 329 -1.67 -13.46 -8.51
N GLN A 330 -2.60 -13.76 -7.60
CA GLN A 330 -2.70 -15.02 -6.86
C GLN A 330 -1.36 -15.46 -6.24
N ILE A 331 -0.76 -14.55 -5.45
CA ILE A 331 0.47 -14.82 -4.68
C ILE A 331 0.40 -16.17 -3.97
N ASP A 332 1.50 -16.92 -4.01
CA ASP A 332 1.61 -18.26 -3.41
C ASP A 332 1.57 -18.21 -1.87
N LYS A 333 2.25 -17.21 -1.30
CA LYS A 333 2.36 -17.01 0.15
C LYS A 333 1.65 -15.71 0.53
N PRO A 334 0.35 -15.73 0.83
CA PRO A 334 -0.38 -14.52 1.16
C PRO A 334 0.02 -13.93 2.51
N MET A 335 -0.04 -12.60 2.59
CA MET A 335 0.32 -11.83 3.78
C MET A 335 -0.38 -10.46 3.79
N TRP A 336 -0.35 -9.78 4.94
CA TRP A 336 -0.52 -8.33 4.98
C TRP A 336 0.78 -7.67 4.51
N PRO A 337 0.75 -6.87 3.42
CA PRO A 337 1.94 -6.15 2.96
C PRO A 337 2.34 -5.09 3.98
N GLY A 338 3.53 -5.23 4.59
CA GLY A 338 4.07 -4.23 5.52
C GLY A 338 4.31 -2.86 4.87
N MET A 339 4.49 -1.82 5.69
CA MET A 339 4.76 -0.45 5.21
C MET A 339 5.99 -0.42 4.29
N GLY A 340 5.87 0.26 3.14
CA GLY A 340 6.90 0.28 2.11
C GLY A 340 7.03 -0.98 1.25
N THR A 341 6.12 -1.96 1.38
CA THR A 341 6.05 -3.09 0.43
C THR A 341 5.82 -2.56 -0.98
N GLU A 342 6.53 -3.10 -1.96
CA GLU A 342 6.38 -2.73 -3.36
C GLU A 342 6.16 -3.95 -4.26
N VAL A 343 5.42 -3.73 -5.33
CA VAL A 343 5.31 -4.61 -6.49
C VAL A 343 5.84 -3.86 -7.70
N VAL A 344 6.84 -4.42 -8.38
CA VAL A 344 7.50 -3.80 -9.54
C VAL A 344 7.26 -4.63 -10.78
N PHE A 345 6.63 -4.03 -11.78
CA PHE A 345 6.38 -4.59 -13.10
C PHE A 345 7.45 -4.08 -14.06
N GLU A 346 8.26 -4.98 -14.60
CA GLU A 346 9.32 -4.66 -15.54
C GLU A 346 9.04 -5.30 -16.90
N LEU A 347 8.91 -4.48 -17.93
CA LEU A 347 8.78 -4.94 -19.31
C LEU A 347 10.15 -5.06 -19.96
N TRP A 348 10.48 -6.26 -20.42
CA TRP A 348 11.73 -6.59 -21.08
C TRP A 348 11.49 -6.99 -22.53
N LYS A 349 12.37 -6.57 -23.42
CA LYS A 349 12.38 -6.96 -24.83
C LYS A 349 13.56 -7.87 -25.12
N LYS A 350 13.29 -9.05 -25.68
CA LYS A 350 14.33 -9.93 -26.19
C LYS A 350 14.89 -9.36 -27.49
N LYS A 351 16.21 -9.16 -27.53
CA LYS A 351 16.94 -8.76 -28.73
C LYS A 351 16.74 -9.83 -29.80
N LYS A 352 16.44 -9.41 -31.03
CA LYS A 352 16.20 -10.34 -32.16
C LYS A 352 17.42 -11.25 -32.35
N THR A 353 17.33 -12.49 -31.90
CA THR A 353 18.15 -13.59 -32.40
C THR A 353 17.40 -14.18 -33.59
N SER A 354 18.07 -14.28 -34.73
CA SER A 354 17.52 -14.86 -35.96
C SER A 354 16.70 -16.14 -35.70
N SER A 355 15.52 -16.22 -36.33
CA SER A 355 14.64 -17.39 -36.52
C SER A 355 13.83 -17.95 -35.34
N SER A 356 12.87 -17.19 -34.80
CA SER A 356 11.62 -17.81 -34.29
C SER A 356 10.41 -16.91 -34.59
N PRO A 357 9.41 -17.32 -35.41
CA PRO A 357 8.42 -16.41 -35.99
C PRO A 357 7.11 -16.23 -35.20
N SER A 358 6.95 -16.71 -33.97
CA SER A 358 5.60 -16.89 -33.41
C SER A 358 5.31 -16.43 -31.98
N SER A 359 6.23 -15.78 -31.27
CA SER A 359 5.94 -15.26 -29.92
C SER A 359 6.26 -13.76 -29.83
N SER A 360 5.50 -13.02 -29.01
CA SER A 360 5.82 -11.64 -28.64
C SER A 360 7.29 -11.55 -28.19
N PRO A 361 8.08 -10.56 -28.65
CA PRO A 361 9.45 -10.39 -28.16
C PRO A 361 9.48 -9.77 -26.75
N TYR A 362 8.33 -9.47 -26.16
CA TYR A 362 8.19 -8.82 -24.87
C TYR A 362 7.86 -9.80 -23.75
N PHE A 363 8.48 -9.57 -22.60
CA PHE A 363 8.40 -10.40 -21.42
C PHE A 363 8.18 -9.50 -20.22
N ILE A 364 7.39 -9.95 -19.26
CA ILE A 364 7.17 -9.27 -17.99
C ILE A 364 7.95 -9.98 -16.88
N ARG A 365 8.53 -9.19 -15.98
CA ARG A 365 9.00 -9.66 -14.69
C ARG A 365 8.30 -8.86 -13.61
N VAL A 366 7.75 -9.55 -12.62
CA VAL A 366 7.07 -8.93 -11.49
C VAL A 366 7.85 -9.24 -10.22
N LEU A 367 8.29 -8.20 -9.51
CA LEU A 367 9.06 -8.32 -8.28
C LEU A 367 8.18 -7.91 -7.09
N LEU A 368 8.14 -8.73 -6.04
CA LEU A 368 7.63 -8.33 -4.73
C LEU A 368 8.82 -8.10 -3.80
N SER A 369 8.99 -6.87 -3.33
CA SER A 369 10.06 -6.49 -2.39
C SER A 369 11.46 -6.94 -2.87
N GLY A 370 11.73 -6.81 -4.17
CA GLY A 370 13.02 -7.12 -4.79
C GLY A 370 13.21 -8.55 -5.30
N GLN A 371 12.28 -9.47 -5.07
CA GLN A 371 12.36 -10.87 -5.54
C GLN A 371 11.26 -11.17 -6.56
N PRO A 372 11.51 -12.01 -7.58
CA PRO A 372 10.46 -12.47 -8.49
C PRO A 372 9.26 -13.05 -7.72
N LEU A 373 8.06 -12.57 -8.06
CA LEU A 373 6.84 -12.94 -7.37
C LEU A 373 6.50 -14.41 -7.67
N GLU A 374 6.35 -15.21 -6.61
CA GLU A 374 5.83 -16.57 -6.69
C GLU A 374 4.30 -16.54 -6.67
N THR A 375 3.67 -17.17 -7.67
CA THR A 375 2.21 -17.32 -7.75
C THR A 375 1.84 -18.79 -7.69
N SER A 376 0.62 -19.09 -7.26
CA SER A 376 0.09 -20.45 -7.29
C SER A 376 -0.58 -20.79 -8.64
N THR A 377 -0.41 -19.94 -9.65
CA THR A 377 -1.04 -20.11 -10.97
C THR A 377 -0.14 -20.94 -11.88
N PRO A 378 -0.62 -21.38 -13.05
CA PRO A 378 0.24 -21.98 -14.07
C PRO A 378 1.41 -21.09 -14.53
N LEU A 379 1.35 -19.76 -14.31
CA LEU A 379 2.47 -18.86 -14.60
C LEU A 379 3.67 -19.11 -13.67
N GLY A 380 3.46 -19.74 -12.50
CA GLY A 380 4.50 -20.03 -11.52
C GLY A 380 5.18 -18.76 -11.00
N THR A 381 6.50 -18.68 -11.13
CA THR A 381 7.27 -17.49 -10.77
C THR A 381 7.24 -16.48 -11.90
N LEU A 382 6.83 -15.24 -11.62
CA LEU A 382 6.76 -14.15 -12.59
C LEU A 382 8.15 -13.56 -12.91
N ASP A 383 9.02 -14.38 -13.48
CA ASP A 383 10.36 -14.00 -13.94
C ASP A 383 10.50 -14.24 -15.45
N MET A 384 10.42 -13.15 -16.22
CA MET A 384 10.50 -13.19 -17.69
C MET A 384 9.41 -14.05 -18.34
N VAL A 385 8.16 -13.88 -17.88
CA VAL A 385 6.96 -14.51 -18.46
C VAL A 385 6.62 -13.80 -19.79
N PRO A 386 6.26 -14.50 -20.88
CA PRO A 386 5.80 -13.83 -22.11
C PRO A 386 4.65 -12.85 -21.84
N TRP A 387 4.73 -11.63 -22.39
CA TRP A 387 3.72 -10.60 -22.12
C TRP A 387 2.31 -11.04 -22.54
N ASP A 388 2.17 -11.71 -23.68
CA ASP A 388 0.90 -12.21 -24.20
C ASP A 388 0.26 -13.28 -23.29
N GLU A 389 1.09 -14.07 -22.61
CA GLU A 389 0.61 -15.05 -21.63
C GLU A 389 0.12 -14.36 -20.35
N PHE A 390 0.87 -13.38 -19.85
CA PHE A 390 0.49 -12.61 -18.66
C PHE A 390 -0.74 -11.72 -18.91
N GLU A 391 -0.81 -11.07 -20.06
CA GLU A 391 -1.96 -10.25 -20.47
C GLU A 391 -3.23 -11.09 -20.60
N ARG A 392 -3.14 -12.28 -21.21
CA ARG A 392 -4.27 -13.21 -21.26
C ARG A 392 -4.73 -13.61 -19.86
N TYR A 393 -3.81 -13.91 -18.95
CA TYR A 393 -4.14 -14.20 -17.56
C TYR A 393 -4.92 -13.06 -16.88
N LEU A 394 -4.49 -11.80 -17.08
CA LEU A 394 -5.20 -10.64 -16.56
C LEU A 394 -6.61 -10.52 -17.16
N ASN A 395 -6.75 -10.69 -18.48
CA ASN A 395 -8.05 -10.63 -19.16
C ASN A 395 -9.00 -11.76 -18.74
N GLU A 396 -8.49 -12.93 -18.36
CA GLU A 396 -9.29 -14.03 -17.83
C GLU A 396 -9.67 -13.82 -16.35
N THR A 397 -8.86 -13.07 -15.59
CA THR A 397 -9.05 -12.83 -14.16
C THR A 397 -9.92 -11.60 -13.88
N ILE A 398 -9.77 -10.55 -14.70
CA ILE A 398 -10.47 -9.28 -14.55
C ILE A 398 -11.73 -9.30 -15.41
N PRO A 399 -12.90 -8.97 -14.85
CA PRO A 399 -14.12 -8.84 -15.64
C PRO A 399 -14.01 -7.88 -16.83
N GLU A 400 -14.40 -8.34 -18.01
CA GLU A 400 -14.45 -7.51 -19.24
C GLU A 400 -15.41 -6.32 -19.07
N ASP A 401 -16.60 -6.55 -18.51
CA ASP A 401 -17.57 -5.49 -18.16
C ASP A 401 -17.55 -5.21 -16.65
N LEU A 402 -16.43 -4.64 -16.17
CA LEU A 402 -16.26 -4.30 -14.76
C LEU A 402 -17.34 -3.32 -14.26
N VAL A 403 -17.71 -2.34 -15.07
CA VAL A 403 -18.76 -1.35 -14.75
C VAL A 403 -20.12 -2.03 -14.59
N GLY A 404 -20.52 -2.87 -15.55
CA GLY A 404 -21.78 -3.58 -15.51
C GLY A 404 -21.83 -4.62 -14.38
N MET A 405 -20.72 -5.29 -14.05
CA MET A 405 -20.64 -6.15 -12.87
C MET A 405 -20.79 -5.37 -11.56
N CYS A 406 -20.20 -4.18 -11.48
CA CYS A 406 -20.32 -3.34 -10.30
C CYS A 406 -21.71 -2.72 -10.12
N ALA A 407 -22.50 -2.59 -11.19
CA ALA A 407 -23.89 -2.16 -11.15
C ALA A 407 -24.88 -3.26 -10.75
N ARG A 408 -24.48 -4.54 -10.82
CA ARG A 408 -25.31 -5.70 -10.44
C ARG A 408 -24.97 -6.11 -9.01
N GLY A 409 -25.83 -5.82 -8.05
CA GLY A 409 -25.69 -6.31 -6.68
C GLY A 409 -26.93 -6.07 -5.85
#